data_AF-A0A1F8B1P0-F1
#
_entry.id   AF-A0A1F8B1P0-F1
#
_cell.length_a   1.000
_cell.length_b   1.000
_cell.length_c   1.000
_cell.angle_alpha   90.00
_cell.angle_beta   90.00
_cell.angle_gamma   90.00
#
_symmetry.space_group_name_H-M   'P 1'
#
loop_
_entity.id
_entity.type
_entity.pdbx_description
1 polymer ?
#
loop_
_entity_poly.entity_id
_entity_poly.type
_entity_poly.pdbx_seq_one_letter_code
_entity_poly.pdbx_strand_id
1 'polypeptide(L)'
;MNKNIQLVSILYEFTLAFCKRYVVSPTQVRLILNSATGAKKELKTSYLAELQDKYQDFLDKNDLEAWPEYSLRLRSVRGIAFRPFCTLLMYKPFLSSPERATNAAICLIKQIDFRLEAERGKSALDYKGTLLLNEI
;
A
#
# COMPACT_ATOMS: atom_id res chain seq x y z
N MET A 1 -4.55 3.42 -18.33
CA MET A 1 -4.55 2.51 -17.17
C MET A 1 -4.76 3.35 -15.91
N ASN A 2 -5.79 3.06 -15.11
CA ASN A 2 -6.02 3.79 -13.85
C ASN A 2 -4.82 3.58 -12.91
N LYS A 3 -4.27 4.68 -12.39
CA LYS A 3 -3.06 4.67 -11.57
C LYS A 3 -3.23 3.85 -10.29
N ASN A 4 -4.41 3.85 -9.67
CA ASN A 4 -4.67 3.07 -8.46
C ASN A 4 -4.70 1.57 -8.79
N ILE A 5 -5.30 1.18 -9.92
CA ILE A 5 -5.27 -0.22 -10.41
C ILE A 5 -3.83 -0.67 -10.64
N GLN A 6 -2.98 0.18 -11.21
CA GLN A 6 -1.54 -0.09 -11.38
C GLN A 6 -0.83 -0.28 -10.03
N LEU A 7 -0.99 0.66 -9.10
CA LEU A 7 -0.30 0.63 -7.81
C LEU A 7 -0.74 -0.57 -6.95
N VAL A 8 -2.03 -0.90 -6.93
CA VAL A 8 -2.53 -2.06 -6.19
C VAL A 8 -2.08 -3.37 -6.85
N SER A 9 -1.97 -3.42 -8.18
CA SER A 9 -1.38 -4.60 -8.86
C SER A 9 0.09 -4.79 -8.47
N ILE A 10 0.86 -3.69 -8.41
CA ILE A 10 2.25 -3.73 -7.92
C ILE A 10 2.29 -4.17 -6.45
N LEU A 11 1.43 -3.62 -5.61
CA LEU A 11 1.35 -3.99 -4.19
C LEU A 11 1.06 -5.49 -4.01
N TYR A 12 0.14 -6.04 -4.81
CA TYR A 12 -0.17 -7.46 -4.78
C TYR A 12 1.03 -8.33 -5.16
N GLU A 13 1.70 -8.03 -6.28
CA GLU A 13 2.88 -8.78 -6.71
C GLU A 13 4.06 -8.64 -5.73
N PHE A 14 4.23 -7.44 -5.16
CA PHE A 14 5.21 -7.18 -4.12
C PHE A 14 4.91 -8.03 -2.87
N THR A 15 3.64 -8.11 -2.47
CA THR A 15 3.19 -8.90 -1.32
C THR A 15 3.39 -10.40 -1.55
N LEU A 16 3.15 -10.90 -2.77
CA LEU A 16 3.49 -12.28 -3.13
C LEU A 16 4.98 -12.56 -2.96
N ALA A 17 5.83 -11.67 -3.47
CA ALA A 17 7.29 -11.82 -3.36
C ALA A 17 7.78 -11.72 -1.90
N PHE A 18 7.17 -10.84 -1.10
CA PHE A 18 7.42 -10.70 0.32
C PHE A 18 7.06 -11.98 1.09
N CYS A 19 5.83 -12.48 0.92
CA CYS A 19 5.36 -13.69 1.59
C CYS A 19 6.26 -14.90 1.24
N LYS A 20 6.60 -15.06 -0.04
CA LYS A 20 7.50 -16.14 -0.49
C LYS A 20 8.87 -16.11 0.18
N ARG A 21 9.36 -14.93 0.58
CA ARG A 21 10.72 -14.75 1.08
C ARG A 21 10.80 -14.70 2.61
N TYR A 22 9.80 -14.13 3.28
CA TYR A 22 9.91 -13.73 4.68
C TYR A 22 8.84 -14.31 5.60
N VAL A 23 7.75 -14.87 5.08
CA VAL A 23 6.65 -15.38 5.90
C VAL A 23 6.68 -16.90 5.90
N VAL A 24 7.00 -17.49 7.05
CA VAL A 24 7.12 -18.95 7.20
C VAL A 24 5.75 -19.62 7.38
N SER A 25 4.84 -18.99 8.13
CA SER A 25 3.54 -19.59 8.46
C SER A 25 2.59 -19.57 7.26
N PRO A 26 2.12 -20.73 6.75
CA PRO A 26 1.16 -20.78 5.63
C PRO A 26 -0.15 -20.07 5.95
N THR A 27 -0.59 -20.11 7.21
CA THR A 27 -1.78 -19.41 7.68
C THR A 27 -1.59 -17.89 7.58
N GLN A 28 -0.43 -17.38 7.98
CA GLN A 28 -0.12 -15.95 7.85
C GLN A 28 -0.02 -15.53 6.39
N VAL A 29 0.62 -16.35 5.53
CA VAL A 29 0.65 -16.11 4.07
C VAL A 29 -0.76 -15.95 3.52
N ARG A 30 -1.67 -16.88 3.86
CA ARG A 30 -3.06 -16.83 3.40
C ARG A 30 -3.77 -15.56 3.88
N LEU A 31 -3.61 -15.18 5.14
CA LEU A 31 -4.24 -13.97 5.68
C LEU A 31 -3.75 -12.71 4.97
N ILE A 32 -2.44 -12.56 4.78
CA ILE A 32 -1.83 -11.42 4.09
C ILE A 32 -2.31 -11.36 2.63
N LEU A 33 -2.29 -12.49 1.92
CA LEU A 33 -2.70 -12.54 0.51
C LEU A 33 -4.20 -12.33 0.31
N ASN A 34 -5.04 -12.70 1.28
CA ASN A 34 -6.47 -12.41 1.25
C ASN A 34 -6.72 -10.89 1.27
N SER A 35 -6.10 -10.15 2.19
CA SER A 35 -6.24 -8.69 2.26
C SER A 35 -5.66 -8.02 1.00
N ALA A 36 -4.49 -8.48 0.49
CA ALA A 36 -3.93 -7.95 -0.76
C ALA A 36 -4.82 -8.24 -2.00
N THR A 37 -5.46 -9.41 -2.04
CA THR A 37 -6.41 -9.77 -3.10
C THR A 37 -7.67 -8.93 -3.03
N GLY A 38 -8.21 -8.74 -1.81
CA GLY A 38 -9.36 -7.86 -1.56
C GLY A 38 -9.08 -6.43 -2.00
N ALA A 39 -7.93 -5.87 -1.62
CA ALA A 39 -7.48 -4.56 -2.07
C ALA A 39 -7.43 -4.45 -3.60
N LYS A 40 -6.88 -5.47 -4.29
CA LYS A 40 -6.78 -5.51 -5.76
C LYS A 40 -8.13 -5.59 -6.47
N LYS A 41 -9.07 -6.36 -5.91
CA LYS A 41 -10.39 -6.56 -6.53
C LYS A 41 -11.34 -5.40 -6.26
N GLU A 42 -11.37 -4.90 -5.03
CA GLU A 42 -12.41 -3.98 -4.57
C GLU A 42 -11.94 -2.54 -4.41
N LEU A 43 -10.62 -2.27 -4.38
CA LEU A 43 -10.04 -0.95 -4.15
C LEU A 43 -10.65 -0.24 -2.92
N LYS A 44 -10.90 -1.01 -1.85
CA LYS A 44 -11.42 -0.50 -0.58
C LYS A 44 -10.29 -0.24 0.41
N THR A 45 -10.42 0.87 1.12
CA THR A 45 -9.50 1.32 2.18
C THR A 45 -9.48 0.36 3.37
N SER A 46 -10.57 -0.37 3.64
CA SER A 46 -10.61 -1.41 4.69
C SER A 46 -9.58 -2.53 4.47
N TYR A 47 -9.46 -3.08 3.25
CA TYR A 47 -8.48 -4.11 2.95
C TYR A 47 -7.04 -3.58 2.96
N LEU A 48 -6.85 -2.30 2.61
CA LEU A 48 -5.56 -1.63 2.70
C LEU A 48 -5.13 -1.45 4.15
N ALA A 49 -6.07 -1.04 5.03
CA ALA A 49 -5.84 -0.94 6.46
C ALA A 49 -5.47 -2.30 7.08
N GLU A 50 -6.25 -3.35 6.79
CA GLU A 50 -5.91 -4.71 7.24
C GLU A 50 -4.53 -5.16 6.79
N LEU A 51 -4.18 -4.90 5.52
CA LEU A 51 -2.87 -5.27 4.98
C LEU A 51 -1.75 -4.47 5.63
N GLN A 52 -1.96 -3.18 5.90
CA GLN A 52 -1.02 -2.34 6.64
C GLN A 52 -0.78 -2.91 8.04
N ASP A 53 -1.83 -3.31 8.75
CA ASP A 53 -1.72 -3.90 10.08
C ASP A 53 -0.90 -5.20 10.04
N LYS A 54 -1.07 -6.04 9.00
CA LYS A 54 -0.24 -7.25 8.85
C LYS A 54 1.24 -6.94 8.64
N TYR A 55 1.56 -5.88 7.92
CA TYR A 55 2.94 -5.44 7.74
C TYR A 55 3.49 -4.82 9.04
N GLN A 56 2.70 -4.05 9.78
CA GLN A 56 3.11 -3.49 11.07
C GLN A 56 3.36 -4.59 12.11
N ASP A 57 2.42 -5.54 12.25
CA ASP A 57 2.59 -6.74 13.07
C ASP A 57 3.88 -7.50 12.73
N PHE A 58 4.24 -7.54 11.44
CA PHE A 58 5.45 -8.20 11.00
C PHE A 58 6.72 -7.45 11.44
N LEU A 59 6.72 -6.11 11.43
CA LEU A 59 7.83 -5.33 12.01
C LEU A 59 8.00 -5.66 13.48
N ASP A 60 6.90 -5.55 14.23
CA ASP A 60 6.91 -5.68 15.69
C ASP A 60 7.35 -7.10 16.11
N LYS A 61 6.84 -8.14 15.45
CA LYS A 61 7.21 -9.54 15.75
C LYS A 61 8.66 -9.89 15.44
N ASN A 62 9.29 -9.17 14.51
CA ASN A 62 10.66 -9.45 14.09
C ASN A 62 11.66 -8.42 14.62
N ASP A 63 11.23 -7.52 15.53
CA ASP A 63 12.05 -6.45 16.10
C ASP A 63 12.73 -5.58 15.03
N LEU A 64 11.95 -5.21 14.00
CA LEU A 64 12.42 -4.42 12.85
C LEU A 64 12.00 -2.95 12.99
N GLU A 65 12.88 -2.05 12.58
CA GLU A 65 12.63 -0.61 12.69
C GLU A 65 11.54 -0.15 11.70
N ALA A 66 10.53 0.55 12.23
CA ALA A 66 9.60 1.34 11.43
C ALA A 66 10.29 2.64 11.00
N TRP A 67 10.39 2.89 9.70
CA TRP A 67 11.10 4.06 9.20
C TRP A 67 10.41 5.36 9.58
N PRO A 68 11.16 6.38 10.05
CA PRO A 68 10.60 7.67 10.34
C PRO A 68 10.11 8.34 9.03
N GLU A 69 9.11 9.20 9.19
CA GLU A 69 8.38 9.80 8.06
C GLU A 69 9.28 10.61 7.10
N TYR A 70 10.35 11.19 7.64
CA TYR A 70 11.31 12.02 6.92
C TYR A 70 12.56 11.26 6.44
N SER A 71 12.60 9.94 6.58
CA SER A 71 13.76 9.16 6.12
C SER A 71 13.95 9.26 4.61
N LEU A 72 15.22 9.39 4.18
CA LEU A 72 15.57 9.39 2.75
C LEU A 72 15.11 8.10 2.06
N ARG A 73 15.11 6.98 2.79
CA ARG A 73 14.61 5.68 2.32
C ARG A 73 13.12 5.75 2.00
N LEU A 74 12.28 6.26 2.91
CA LEU A 74 10.85 6.40 2.69
C LEU A 74 10.55 7.41 1.56
N ARG A 75 11.28 8.52 1.49
CA ARG A 75 11.17 9.50 0.39
C ARG A 75 11.45 8.85 -0.98
N SER A 76 12.42 7.95 -1.06
CA SER A 76 12.71 7.23 -2.32
C SER A 76 11.56 6.32 -2.75
N VAL A 77 10.93 5.60 -1.82
CA VAL A 77 9.73 4.80 -2.10
C VAL A 77 8.59 5.69 -2.57
N ARG A 78 8.32 6.79 -1.85
CA ARG A 78 7.24 7.74 -2.16
C ARG A 78 7.35 8.25 -3.61
N GLY A 79 8.57 8.58 -4.05
CA GLY A 79 8.82 9.10 -5.39
C GLY A 79 8.50 8.11 -6.52
N ILE A 80 8.54 6.79 -6.28
CA ILE A 80 8.27 5.79 -7.31
C ILE A 80 6.80 5.83 -7.74
N ALA A 81 5.88 5.95 -6.78
CA ALA A 81 4.44 5.95 -7.06
C ALA A 81 4.01 7.15 -7.92
N PHE A 82 4.70 8.28 -7.86
CA PHE A 82 4.41 9.46 -8.68
C PHE A 82 4.88 9.36 -10.14
N ARG A 83 5.75 8.39 -10.48
CA ARG A 83 6.23 8.24 -11.85
C ARG A 83 5.12 7.78 -12.79
N PRO A 84 5.08 8.28 -14.05
CA PRO A 84 4.05 7.88 -15.01
C PRO A 84 4.08 6.37 -15.32
N PHE A 85 5.27 5.78 -15.39
CA PHE A 85 5.48 4.36 -15.71
C PHE A 85 6.10 3.58 -14.55
N CYS A 86 5.41 3.51 -13.41
CA CYS A 86 5.89 2.72 -12.28
C CYS A 86 5.65 1.22 -12.52
N THR A 87 6.65 0.39 -12.20
CA THR A 87 6.56 -1.08 -12.32
C THR A 87 7.10 -1.75 -11.06
N LEU A 88 6.79 -3.04 -10.86
CA LEU A 88 7.33 -3.82 -9.76
C LEU A 88 8.88 -3.81 -9.73
N LEU A 89 9.54 -3.74 -10.88
CA LEU A 89 11.00 -3.70 -10.98
C LEU A 89 11.61 -2.57 -10.16
N MET A 90 10.91 -1.45 -10.04
CA MET A 90 11.34 -0.29 -9.24
C MET A 90 11.27 -0.55 -7.73
N TYR A 91 10.41 -1.47 -7.30
CA TYR A 91 10.25 -1.86 -5.91
C TYR A 91 11.13 -3.05 -5.51
N LYS A 92 11.65 -3.83 -6.48
CA LYS A 92 12.53 -4.99 -6.22
C LYS A 92 13.71 -4.69 -5.27
N PRO A 93 14.39 -3.53 -5.33
CA PRO A 93 15.48 -3.22 -4.39
C PRO A 93 15.04 -3.24 -2.92
N PHE A 94 13.77 -2.94 -2.61
CA PHE A 94 13.25 -2.96 -1.25
C PHE A 94 12.99 -4.37 -0.73
N LEU A 95 12.87 -5.37 -1.62
CA LEU A 95 12.76 -6.78 -1.21
C LEU A 95 14.10 -7.36 -0.68
N SER A 96 15.18 -6.58 -0.65
CA SER A 96 16.52 -7.02 -0.21
C SER A 96 16.60 -7.42 1.26
N SER A 97 15.77 -6.83 2.13
CA SER A 97 15.69 -7.15 3.55
C SER A 97 14.22 -7.09 3.99
N PRO A 98 13.82 -7.83 5.03
CA PRO A 98 12.45 -7.79 5.54
C PRO A 98 12.04 -6.37 5.98
N GLU A 99 12.90 -5.65 6.71
CA GLU A 99 12.62 -4.27 7.16
C GLU A 99 12.32 -3.32 5.99
N ARG A 100 13.21 -3.27 4.98
CA ARG A 100 13.00 -2.48 3.76
C ARG A 100 11.70 -2.85 3.04
N ALA A 101 11.41 -4.15 2.95
CA ALA A 101 10.27 -4.63 2.21
C ALA A 101 8.97 -4.19 2.88
N THR A 102 8.90 -4.39 4.20
CA THR A 102 7.75 -4.04 5.02
C THR A 102 7.50 -2.54 5.02
N ASN A 103 8.53 -1.73 5.27
CA ASN A 103 8.39 -0.27 5.25
C ASN A 103 8.01 0.27 3.85
N ALA A 104 8.55 -0.31 2.78
CA ALA A 104 8.17 0.07 1.43
C ALA A 104 6.71 -0.28 1.10
N ALA A 105 6.22 -1.45 1.55
CA ALA A 105 4.83 -1.84 1.38
C ALA A 105 3.88 -0.91 2.15
N ILE A 106 4.17 -0.61 3.42
CA ILE A 106 3.39 0.35 4.24
C ILE A 106 3.34 1.71 3.56
N CYS A 107 4.47 2.20 3.03
CA CYS A 107 4.51 3.46 2.29
C CYS A 107 3.59 3.43 1.06
N LEU A 108 3.68 2.37 0.25
CA LEU A 108 2.86 2.22 -0.95
C LEU A 108 1.37 2.13 -0.59
N ILE A 109 1.01 1.41 0.47
CA ILE A 109 -0.36 1.30 0.97
C ILE A 109 -0.90 2.70 1.34
N LYS A 110 -0.18 3.46 2.16
CA LYS A 110 -0.57 4.83 2.54
C LYS A 110 -0.75 5.75 1.32
N GLN A 111 0.09 5.60 0.29
CA GLN A 111 -0.05 6.38 -0.95
C GLN A 111 -1.29 5.97 -1.75
N ILE A 112 -1.63 4.69 -1.81
CA ILE A 112 -2.84 4.21 -2.48
C ILE A 112 -4.07 4.71 -1.71
N ASP A 113 -4.08 4.55 -0.39
CA ASP A 113 -5.17 4.95 0.49
C ASP A 113 -5.50 6.45 0.35
N PHE A 114 -4.48 7.30 0.49
CA PHE A 114 -4.62 8.74 0.29
C PHE A 114 -5.18 9.12 -1.09
N ARG A 115 -4.76 8.40 -2.15
CA ARG A 115 -5.27 8.65 -3.52
C ARG A 115 -6.72 8.24 -3.68
N LEU A 116 -7.13 7.12 -3.08
CA LEU A 116 -8.51 6.64 -3.13
C LEU A 116 -9.44 7.61 -2.40
N GLU A 117 -9.04 8.09 -1.23
CA GLU A 117 -9.80 9.11 -0.50
C GLU A 117 -9.90 10.43 -1.27
N ALA A 118 -8.81 10.88 -1.90
CA ALA A 118 -8.85 12.06 -2.75
C ALA A 118 -9.75 11.89 -3.99
N GLU A 119 -9.82 10.69 -4.57
CA GLU A 119 -10.73 10.39 -5.69
C GLU A 119 -12.20 10.37 -5.22
N ARG A 120 -12.49 9.77 -4.06
CA ARG A 120 -13.82 9.78 -3.44
C ARG A 120 -14.29 11.20 -3.11
N GLY A 121 -13.42 12.03 -2.55
CA GLY A 121 -13.71 13.43 -2.25
C GLY A 121 -14.01 14.25 -3.52
N LYS A 122 -13.31 13.98 -4.63
CA LYS A 122 -13.61 14.59 -5.93
C LYS A 122 -14.95 14.12 -6.50
N SER A 123 -15.25 12.83 -6.41
CA SER A 123 -16.56 12.29 -6.82
C SER A 123 -17.71 12.83 -5.96
N ALA A 124 -17.48 13.15 -4.68
CA ALA A 124 -18.45 13.84 -3.84
C ALA A 124 -18.65 15.32 -4.25
N LEU A 125 -17.73 15.91 -5.02
CA LEU A 125 -17.77 17.30 -5.47
C LEU A 125 -18.25 17.50 -6.92
N ASP A 126 -18.52 16.43 -7.68
CA ASP A 126 -18.98 16.52 -9.09
C ASP A 126 -20.40 15.98 -9.25
N TYR A 127 -21.41 16.87 -9.34
CA TYR A 127 -22.00 17.25 -10.64
C TYR A 127 -22.27 18.77 -10.81
N LYS A 128 -21.97 19.61 -9.81
CA LYS A 128 -22.20 21.07 -9.87
C LYS A 128 -21.15 21.94 -9.14
N GLY A 129 -20.08 21.37 -8.59
CA GLY A 129 -19.04 22.15 -7.92
C GLY A 129 -19.53 22.93 -6.69
N THR A 130 -20.60 22.48 -6.03
CA THR A 130 -21.07 23.05 -4.76
C THR A 130 -20.72 22.09 -3.63
N LEU A 131 -20.04 22.59 -2.60
CA LEU A 131 -19.85 21.88 -1.33
C LEU A 131 -21.23 21.48 -0.78
N LEU A 132 -21.48 20.19 -0.60
CA LEU A 132 -22.56 19.72 0.26
C LEU A 132 -22.15 19.97 1.72
N LEU A 133 -22.30 21.23 2.16
CA LEU A 133 -22.44 21.54 3.57
C LEU A 133 -23.79 20.97 4.00
N ASN A 134 -23.77 19.72 4.48
CA ASN A 134 -24.81 19.23 5.35
C ASN A 134 -24.67 19.94 6.69
N GLU A 135 -25.32 21.09 6.87
CA GLU A 135 -25.71 21.58 8.19
C GLU A 135 -27.08 22.29 8.10
N ILE A 136 -28.08 21.57 8.64
CA ILE A 136 -29.34 22.02 9.30
C ILE A 136 -30.42 22.67 8.42
#